data_AF-A0A9E0QHF1-F1
#
_entry.id   AF-A0A9E0QHF1-F1
#
_cell.length_a   1.000
_cell.length_b   1.000
_cell.length_c   1.000
_cell.angle_alpha   90.00
_cell.angle_beta   90.00
_cell.angle_gamma   90.00
#
_symmetry.space_group_name_H-M   'P 1'
#
loop_
_entity.id
_entity.type
_entity.pdbx_description
1 polymer ?
#
loop_
_entity_poly.entity_id
_entity_poly.type
_entity_poly.pdbx_seq_one_letter_code
_entity_poly.pdbx_strand_id
1 'polypeptide(L)'
;MRVVLSIQGSSDEPYEVVFEREGEVLIGSCTCRAAQFGQICKHRILLLSGDEIYLSGSDVVKVKEQLKALVEGSDLEVELGRISELSTMKTEVDRELKKCKKHMVELLNRDL
;
A
#
# COMPACT_ATOMS: atom_id res chain seq x y z
N MET A 1 20.74 2.18 -6.42
CA MET A 1 20.07 0.87 -6.20
C MET A 1 18.79 0.83 -7.01
N ARG A 2 18.49 -0.28 -7.69
CA ARG A 2 17.28 -0.42 -8.52
C ARG A 2 16.56 -1.73 -8.21
N VAL A 3 15.24 -1.66 -8.04
CA VAL A 3 14.36 -2.80 -7.76
C VAL A 3 13.20 -2.77 -8.76
N VAL A 4 12.95 -3.91 -9.41
CA VAL A 4 11.87 -4.09 -10.39
C VAL A 4 10.98 -5.24 -9.93
N LEU A 5 9.68 -4.99 -9.83
CA LEU A 5 8.70 -5.93 -9.30
C LEU A 5 7.46 -5.96 -10.18
N SER A 6 6.86 -7.15 -10.28
CA SER A 6 5.56 -7.34 -10.92
C SER A 6 4.51 -7.57 -9.84
N ILE A 7 3.39 -6.85 -9.90
CA ILE A 7 2.30 -6.94 -8.94
C ILE A 7 0.95 -7.09 -9.63
N GLN A 8 0.17 -8.09 -9.21
CA GLN A 8 -1.18 -8.27 -9.72
C GLN A 8 -2.08 -7.14 -9.18
N GLY A 9 -2.87 -6.55 -10.08
CA GLY A 9 -3.88 -5.56 -9.71
C GLY A 9 -5.19 -5.81 -10.43
N SER A 10 -5.86 -4.74 -10.84
CA SER A 10 -7.16 -4.80 -11.53
C SER A 10 -7.10 -5.12 -13.02
N SER A 11 -5.89 -5.23 -13.58
CA SER A 11 -5.65 -5.57 -14.99
C SER A 11 -5.38 -7.08 -15.10
N ASP A 12 -5.61 -7.64 -16.27
CA ASP A 12 -5.25 -9.04 -16.58
C ASP A 12 -3.73 -9.22 -16.48
N GLU A 13 -2.97 -8.30 -17.10
CA GLU A 13 -1.51 -8.26 -17.00
C GLU A 13 -1.04 -7.62 -15.68
N PRO A 14 -0.03 -8.21 -14.99
CA PRO A 14 0.60 -7.60 -13.83
C PRO A 14 1.17 -6.21 -14.12
N TYR A 15 1.06 -5.31 -13.15
CA TYR A 15 1.70 -4.01 -13.25
C TYR A 15 3.19 -4.15 -12.91
N GLU A 16 4.04 -3.49 -13.69
CA GLU A 16 5.45 -3.35 -13.37
C GLU A 16 5.61 -2.13 -12.45
N VAL A 17 6.39 -2.30 -11.38
CA VAL A 17 6.78 -1.24 -10.45
C VAL A 17 8.29 -1.19 -10.40
N VAL A 18 8.84 0.00 -10.59
CA VAL A 18 10.28 0.25 -10.55
C VAL A 18 10.58 1.27 -9.48
N PHE A 19 11.54 0.97 -8.62
CA PHE A 19 12.12 1.91 -7.68
C PHE A 19 13.61 2.05 -7.92
N GLU A 20 14.10 3.28 -7.88
CA GLU A 20 15.49 3.62 -8.12
C GLU A 20 15.94 4.69 -7.13
N ARG A 21 17.00 4.40 -6.37
CA ARG A 21 17.64 5.34 -5.44
C ARG A 21 19.06 5.63 -5.87
N GLU A 22 19.36 6.91 -6.05
CA GLU A 22 20.70 7.46 -6.30
C GLU A 22 21.01 8.54 -5.26
N GLY A 23 21.82 8.20 -4.26
CA GLY A 23 22.03 9.06 -3.09
C GLY A 23 20.72 9.31 -2.34
N GLU A 24 20.36 10.59 -2.21
CA GLU A 24 19.12 11.04 -1.56
C GLU A 24 17.91 11.03 -2.50
N VAL A 25 18.12 10.85 -3.81
CA VAL A 25 17.04 10.87 -4.79
C VAL A 25 16.43 9.49 -4.91
N LEU A 26 15.14 9.36 -4.57
CA LEU A 26 14.35 8.16 -4.77
C LEU A 26 13.24 8.43 -5.80
N ILE A 27 13.23 7.62 -6.86
CA ILE A 27 12.24 7.68 -7.94
C ILE A 27 11.47 6.37 -7.96
N GLY A 28 10.14 6.46 -8.15
CA GLY A 28 9.27 5.29 -8.24
C GLY A 28 8.25 5.43 -9.36
N SER A 29 8.22 4.47 -10.29
CA SER A 29 7.24 4.40 -11.38
C SER A 29 6.38 3.14 -11.27
N CYS A 30 5.20 3.18 -11.89
CA CYS A 30 4.32 2.03 -12.00
C CYS A 30 3.54 2.12 -13.31
N THR A 31 3.31 0.99 -13.98
CA THR A 31 2.55 0.97 -15.25
C THR A 31 1.05 1.11 -15.07
N CYS A 32 0.53 1.19 -13.84
CA CYS A 32 -0.89 1.37 -13.58
C CYS A 32 -1.40 2.77 -13.94
N ARG A 33 -2.70 2.87 -14.23
CA ARG A 33 -3.38 4.11 -14.62
C ARG A 33 -3.13 5.25 -13.63
N ALA A 34 -3.25 5.03 -12.32
CA ALA A 34 -3.03 6.07 -11.32
C ALA A 34 -1.62 6.71 -11.43
N ALA A 35 -0.59 5.88 -11.63
CA ALA A 35 0.77 6.37 -11.79
C ALA A 35 0.97 7.11 -13.13
N GLN A 36 0.34 6.65 -14.22
CA GLN A 36 0.34 7.37 -15.50
C GLN A 36 -0.29 8.77 -15.39
N PHE A 37 -1.25 8.96 -14.49
CA PHE A 37 -1.85 10.26 -14.16
C PHE A 37 -1.11 11.03 -13.05
N GLY A 38 0.11 10.62 -12.68
CA GLY A 38 0.94 11.30 -11.67
C GLY A 38 0.47 11.10 -10.22
N GLN A 39 -0.46 10.19 -9.96
CA GLN A 39 -0.99 9.94 -8.61
C GLN A 39 -0.26 8.80 -7.92
N ILE A 40 -0.09 8.90 -6.59
CA ILE A 40 0.37 7.76 -5.79
C ILE A 40 -0.63 6.60 -5.92
N CYS A 41 -0.14 5.41 -6.25
CA CYS A 41 -0.98 4.24 -6.46
C CYS A 41 -0.84 3.27 -5.29
N LYS A 42 -1.89 2.50 -5.03
CA LYS A 42 -1.88 1.45 -3.98
C LYS A 42 -0.69 0.50 -4.12
N HIS A 43 -0.29 0.17 -5.35
CA HIS A 43 0.81 -0.76 -5.60
C HIS A 43 2.15 -0.24 -5.04
N ARG A 44 2.47 1.04 -5.26
CA ARG A 44 3.70 1.64 -4.75
C ARG A 44 3.69 1.73 -3.22
N ILE A 45 2.55 2.06 -2.62
CA ILE A 45 2.38 2.09 -1.17
C ILE A 45 2.58 0.68 -0.60
N LEU A 46 1.87 -0.32 -1.12
CA LEU A 46 1.94 -1.70 -0.63
C LEU A 46 3.36 -2.26 -0.64
N LEU A 47 4.09 -2.06 -1.74
CA LEU A 47 5.46 -2.53 -1.87
C LEU A 47 6.40 -1.82 -0.89
N LEU A 48 6.38 -0.49 -0.84
CA LEU A 48 7.27 0.26 0.05
C LEU A 48 6.94 0.08 1.54
N SER A 49 5.68 -0.21 1.87
CA SER A 49 5.26 -0.57 3.24
C SER A 49 5.65 -2.01 3.63
N GLY A 50 6.16 -2.81 2.68
CA GLY A 50 6.57 -4.19 2.93
C GLY A 50 5.39 -5.16 3.16
N ASP A 51 4.22 -4.87 2.59
CA ASP A 51 3.05 -5.76 2.67
C ASP A 51 3.28 -7.03 1.83
N GLU A 52 3.39 -8.16 2.52
CA GLU A 52 3.83 -9.46 1.98
C GLU A 52 2.78 -10.13 1.09
N ILE A 53 1.51 -9.69 1.17
CA ILE A 53 0.37 -10.32 0.49
C ILE A 53 0.53 -10.27 -1.05
N TYR A 54 1.33 -9.34 -1.55
CA TYR A 54 1.42 -9.04 -2.99
C TYR A 54 2.77 -9.42 -3.63
N LEU A 55 3.70 -9.97 -2.86
CA LEU A 55 4.99 -10.45 -3.36
C LEU A 55 4.89 -11.95 -3.68
N SER A 56 4.65 -12.29 -4.94
CA SER A 56 4.68 -13.68 -5.42
C SER A 56 6.00 -13.98 -6.14
N GLY A 57 6.73 -15.02 -5.71
CA GLY A 57 8.00 -15.43 -6.31
C GLY A 57 9.12 -15.69 -5.29
N SER A 58 10.26 -16.20 -5.77
CA SER A 58 11.40 -16.55 -4.91
C SER A 58 12.17 -15.32 -4.41
N ASP A 59 12.51 -15.39 -3.13
CA ASP A 59 13.26 -14.44 -2.29
C ASP A 59 12.52 -13.16 -1.84
N VAL A 60 11.27 -13.34 -1.38
CA VAL A 60 10.45 -12.32 -0.70
C VAL A 60 11.23 -11.59 0.40
N VAL A 61 12.08 -12.31 1.15
CA VAL A 61 12.91 -11.75 2.22
C VAL A 61 13.89 -10.72 1.65
N LYS A 62 14.67 -11.09 0.62
CA LYS A 62 15.59 -10.16 -0.03
C LYS A 62 14.88 -8.97 -0.65
N VAL A 63 13.74 -9.17 -1.31
CA VAL A 63 12.95 -8.07 -1.90
C VAL A 63 12.51 -7.10 -0.80
N LYS A 64 12.05 -7.61 0.34
CA LYS A 64 11.64 -6.80 1.48
C LYS A 64 12.80 -5.98 2.04
N GLU A 65 13.97 -6.59 2.19
CA GLU A 65 15.19 -5.89 2.63
C GLU A 65 15.59 -4.79 1.64
N GLN A 66 15.51 -5.06 0.33
CA GLN A 66 15.79 -4.07 -0.71
C GLN A 66 14.79 -2.89 -0.69
N LEU A 67 13.50 -3.17 -0.52
CA LEU A 67 12.45 -2.14 -0.42
C LEU A 67 12.62 -1.29 0.84
N LYS A 68 12.98 -1.90 1.97
CA LYS A 68 13.29 -1.17 3.20
C LYS A 68 14.51 -0.25 3.00
N ALA A 69 15.59 -0.78 2.44
CA ALA A 69 16.81 -0.01 2.17
C ALA A 69 16.58 1.15 1.17
N LEU A 70 15.57 1.05 0.29
CA LEU A 70 15.21 2.13 -0.63
C LEU A 70 14.68 3.36 0.11
N VAL A 71 13.96 3.19 1.21
CA VAL A 71 13.31 4.31 1.92
C VAL A 71 14.02 4.71 3.20
N GLU A 72 14.90 3.87 3.74
CA GLU A 72 15.60 4.11 4.99
C GLU A 72 16.26 5.51 5.03
N GLY A 73 15.93 6.25 6.08
CA GLY A 73 16.43 7.60 6.36
C GLY A 73 15.81 8.71 5.49
N SER A 74 14.82 8.41 4.64
CA SER A 74 14.19 9.40 3.76
C SER A 74 12.89 9.97 4.35
N ASP A 75 12.48 11.14 3.87
CA ASP A 75 11.15 11.70 4.16
C ASP A 75 10.01 10.74 3.74
N LEU A 76 10.26 9.88 2.75
CA LEU A 76 9.29 8.89 2.31
C LEU A 76 9.05 7.81 3.38
N GLU A 77 10.07 7.43 4.15
CA GLU A 77 9.90 6.50 5.28
C GLU A 77 8.97 7.09 6.34
N VAL A 78 9.11 8.38 6.64
CA VAL A 78 8.23 9.09 7.59
C VAL A 78 6.78 9.10 7.11
N GLU A 79 6.55 9.43 5.83
CA GLU A 79 5.20 9.47 5.27
C GLU A 79 4.57 8.07 5.13
N LEU A 80 5.36 7.03 4.83
CA LEU A 80 4.88 5.64 4.85
C LEU A 80 4.44 5.22 6.26
N GLY A 81 5.19 5.62 7.30
CA GLY A 81 4.80 5.42 8.69
C GLY A 81 3.45 6.06 9.00
N ARG A 82 3.26 7.32 8.61
CA ARG A 82 1.98 8.05 8.78
C ARG A 82 0.82 7.38 8.05
N ILE A 83 1.03 6.92 6.81
CA ILE A 83 0.01 6.20 6.04
C ILE A 83 -0.39 4.91 6.76
N SER A 84 0.58 4.18 7.32
CA SER A 84 0.32 2.95 8.08
C SER A 84 -0.52 3.21 9.34
N GLU A 85 -0.16 4.24 10.11
CA GLU A 85 -0.91 4.67 11.31
C GLU A 85 -2.35 5.07 10.96
N LEU A 86 -2.52 5.91 9.93
CA LEU A 86 -3.84 6.35 9.45
C LEU A 86 -4.68 5.18 8.93
N SER A 87 -4.06 4.20 8.28
CA SER A 87 -4.75 3.01 7.76
C SER A 87 -5.26 2.11 8.90
N THR A 88 -4.46 1.96 9.96
CA THR A 88 -4.86 1.27 11.19
C THR A 88 -6.04 1.98 11.85
N MET A 89 -5.95 3.29 12.06
CA MET A 89 -7.03 4.09 12.64
C MET A 89 -8.32 4.00 11.81
N LYS A 90 -8.22 4.11 10.48
CA LYS A 90 -9.36 3.98 9.57
C LYS A 90 -10.05 2.63 9.73
N THR A 91 -9.27 1.54 9.83
CA THR A 91 -9.82 0.18 9.98
C THR A 91 -10.65 0.04 11.26
N GLU A 92 -10.16 0.62 12.37
CA GLU A 92 -10.90 0.61 13.63
C GLU A 92 -12.18 1.45 13.55
N VAL A 93 -12.10 2.66 12.98
CA VAL A 93 -13.28 3.52 12.79
C VAL A 93 -14.33 2.84 11.90
N ASP A 94 -13.91 2.20 10.81
CA ASP A 94 -14.81 1.47 9.91
C ASP A 94 -15.50 0.29 10.62
N ARG A 95 -14.78 -0.38 11.52
CA ARG A 95 -15.33 -1.46 12.36
C ARG A 95 -16.41 -0.93 13.30
N GLU A 96 -16.16 0.17 14.00
CA GLU A 96 -17.13 0.77 14.91
C GLU A 96 -18.34 1.33 14.16
N LEU A 97 -18.12 1.99 13.01
CA LEU A 97 -19.22 2.44 12.13
C LEU A 97 -20.11 1.27 11.70
N LYS A 98 -19.54 0.11 11.39
CA LYS A 98 -20.31 -1.08 11.04
C LYS A 98 -21.17 -1.57 12.21
N LYS A 99 -20.64 -1.56 13.45
CA LYS A 99 -21.42 -1.90 14.65
C LYS A 99 -22.56 -0.92 14.88
N CYS A 100 -22.31 0.39 14.81
CA CYS A 100 -23.32 1.43 14.98
C CYS A 100 -24.45 1.29 13.94
N LYS A 101 -24.10 1.12 12.66
CA LYS A 101 -25.09 0.92 11.58
C LYS A 101 -25.94 -0.33 11.81
N LYS A 102 -25.32 -1.43 12.25
CA LYS A 102 -26.06 -2.66 12.60
C LYS A 102 -27.04 -2.42 13.75
N HIS A 103 -26.59 -1.75 14.81
CA HIS A 103 -27.45 -1.43 15.94
C HIS A 103 -28.62 -0.52 15.55
N MET A 104 -28.40 0.45 14.65
CA MET A 104 -29.50 1.26 14.11
C MET A 104 -30.57 0.43 13.41
N VAL A 105 -30.17 -0.55 12.59
CA VAL A 105 -31.11 -1.48 11.94
C VAL A 105 -31.92 -2.26 12.98
N GLU A 106 -31.26 -2.74 14.03
CA GLU A 106 -31.93 -3.44 15.15
C GLU A 106 -32.96 -2.53 15.85
N LEU A 107 -32.64 -1.26 16.08
CA LEU A 107 -33.55 -0.30 16.70
C LEU A 107 -34.76 0.02 15.80
N LEU A 108 -34.55 0.20 14.50
CA LEU A 108 -35.61 0.54 13.55
C LEU A 108 -36.59 -0.62 13.30
N ASN A 109 -36.14 -1.87 13.48
CA ASN A 109 -36.94 -3.06 13.21
C ASN A 109 -37.59 -3.67 14.47
N ARG A 110 -37.55 -2.98 15.63
CA ARG A 110 -38.04 -3.51 16.91
C ARG A 110 -39.55 -3.63 17.05
N ASP A 111 -40.33 -2.99 16.17
CA ASP A 111 -41.80 -2.94 16.23
C ASP A 111 -42.49 -3.52 14.96
N LEU A 112 -41.87 -4.52 14.32
CA LEU A 112 -42.50 -5.40 13.32
C LEU A 112 -42.68 -6.83 13.85
#